data_AF-A0A951CAY8-F1
#
_entry.id   AF-A0A951CAY8-F1
#
_cell.length_a   1.000
_cell.length_b   1.000
_cell.length_c   1.000
_cell.angle_alpha   90.00
_cell.angle_beta   90.00
_cell.angle_gamma   90.00
#
_symmetry.space_group_name_H-M   'P 1'
#
loop_
_entity.id
_entity.type
_entity.pdbx_description
1 polymer ?
#
loop_
_entity_poly.entity_id
_entity_poly.type
_entity_poly.pdbx_seq_one_letter_code
_entity_poly.pdbx_strand_id
1 'polypeptide(L)'
;TRHIAGEAGARVLINPGNRGKGYSVRHGMLAACCDWALLTDADLSAPIEELDKLWAAAEYHSAAVAFGSRALDRSLIGVHQPAFRDFSGRFFNFVMRNVTGLTYRDTQCGFKLFETQAAREIFSRQRLDGFGFDVEVLYIAQRLGYKSVEVAVRWNDVAGTKVSFWRGLGAFLDLFRVRWNGVTRRYNSPSFSETEPLRLA
;
A
#
# COMPACT_ATOMS: atom_id res chain seq x y z
N THR A 1 -4.63 6.10 23.24
CA THR A 1 -3.98 6.05 21.92
C THR A 1 -3.64 7.42 21.35
N ARG A 2 -4.60 8.34 21.12
CA ARG A 2 -4.29 9.71 20.61
C ARG A 2 -3.34 10.50 21.51
N HIS A 3 -3.60 10.51 22.81
CA HIS A 3 -2.78 11.20 23.80
C HIS A 3 -1.34 10.70 23.79
N ILE A 4 -1.17 9.38 23.91
CA ILE A 4 0.13 8.68 23.88
C ILE A 4 0.91 9.00 22.58
N ALA A 5 0.23 8.99 21.43
CA ALA A 5 0.87 9.33 20.16
C ALA A 5 1.31 10.79 20.11
N GLY A 6 0.51 11.71 20.65
CA GLY A 6 0.86 13.13 20.77
C GLY A 6 2.06 13.36 21.70
N GLU A 7 2.11 12.66 22.83
CA GLU A 7 3.26 12.70 23.76
C GLU A 7 4.56 12.22 23.11
N ALA A 8 4.46 11.25 22.18
CA ALA A 8 5.58 10.78 21.38
C ALA A 8 5.95 11.71 20.20
N GLY A 9 5.33 12.90 20.10
CA GLY A 9 5.57 13.87 19.04
C GLY A 9 4.88 13.53 17.71
N ALA A 10 3.99 12.54 17.67
CA ALA A 10 3.26 12.18 16.45
C ALA A 10 2.04 13.08 16.25
N ARG A 11 1.80 13.49 14.99
CA ARG A 11 0.54 14.12 14.60
C ARG A 11 -0.52 13.07 14.31
N VAL A 12 -1.63 13.11 15.04
CA VAL A 12 -2.75 12.17 14.87
C VAL A 12 -3.83 12.80 13.99
N LEU A 13 -4.17 12.12 12.89
CA LEU A 13 -5.27 12.50 12.00
C LEU A 13 -6.52 11.69 12.34
N ILE A 14 -7.67 12.34 12.40
CA ILE A 14 -8.95 11.71 12.72
C ILE A 14 -9.82 11.69 11.46
N ASN A 15 -10.39 10.52 11.17
CA ASN A 15 -11.33 10.33 10.06
C ASN A 15 -12.78 10.52 10.54
N PRO A 16 -13.70 10.93 9.66
CA PRO A 16 -15.13 10.96 9.95
C PRO A 16 -15.70 9.52 9.98
N GLY A 17 -15.46 8.83 11.10
CA GLY A 17 -15.84 7.43 11.31
C GLY A 17 -14.93 6.42 10.59
N ASN A 18 -15.34 5.16 10.58
CA ASN A 18 -14.61 4.10 9.89
C ASN A 18 -14.85 4.18 8.38
N ARG A 19 -13.81 4.58 7.65
CA ARG A 19 -13.82 4.72 6.19
C ARG A 19 -13.02 3.63 5.47
N GLY A 20 -12.43 2.67 6.20
CA GLY A 20 -11.56 1.64 5.63
C GLY A 20 -10.07 2.02 5.57
N LYS A 21 -9.21 1.00 5.39
CA LYS A 21 -7.75 1.14 5.43
C LYS A 21 -7.23 2.11 4.36
N GLY A 22 -7.67 1.94 3.11
CA GLY A 22 -7.25 2.78 1.99
C GLY A 22 -7.57 4.26 2.19
N TYR A 23 -8.72 4.60 2.80
CA TYR A 23 -9.03 5.99 3.15
C TYR A 23 -8.05 6.54 4.18
N SER A 24 -7.82 5.80 5.27
CA SER A 24 -6.91 6.22 6.35
C SER A 24 -5.48 6.41 5.84
N VAL A 25 -5.01 5.49 5.01
CA VAL A 25 -3.67 5.58 4.42
C VAL A 25 -3.59 6.79 3.48
N ARG A 26 -4.57 6.99 2.59
CA ARG A 26 -4.62 8.17 1.73
C ARG A 26 -4.57 9.47 2.53
N HIS A 27 -5.34 9.58 3.61
CA HIS A 27 -5.34 10.75 4.48
C HIS A 27 -3.94 11.00 5.09
N GLY A 28 -3.28 9.95 5.61
CA GLY A 28 -1.93 10.04 6.14
C GLY A 28 -0.88 10.44 5.08
N MET A 29 -0.91 9.79 3.91
CA MET A 29 0.06 10.04 2.84
C MET A 29 -0.07 11.46 2.26
N LEU A 30 -1.29 11.98 2.09
CA LEU A 30 -1.50 13.36 1.63
C LEU A 30 -1.11 14.43 2.66
N ALA A 31 -1.14 14.06 3.94
CA ALA A 31 -0.74 14.94 5.03
C ALA A 31 0.78 14.91 5.29
N ALA A 32 1.53 13.93 4.76
CA ALA A 32 2.96 13.81 4.97
C ALA A 32 3.73 15.05 4.46
N CYS A 33 4.69 15.53 5.25
CA CYS A 33 5.38 16.81 5.02
C CYS A 33 6.86 16.67 4.63
N CYS A 34 7.46 15.51 4.89
CA CYS A 34 8.88 15.25 4.61
C CYS A 34 9.09 14.92 3.13
N ASP A 35 10.35 14.78 2.69
CA ASP A 35 10.68 14.42 1.29
C ASP A 35 10.20 13.01 0.92
N TRP A 36 10.18 12.11 1.89
CA TRP A 36 9.71 10.74 1.76
C TRP A 36 8.59 10.44 2.76
N ALA A 37 7.66 9.60 2.35
CA ALA A 37 6.54 9.13 3.15
C ALA A 37 6.52 7.60 3.21
N LEU A 38 6.60 7.04 4.42
CA LEU A 38 6.52 5.61 4.68
C LEU A 38 5.11 5.23 5.14
N LEU A 39 4.51 4.29 4.44
CA LEU A 39 3.42 3.46 4.94
C LEU A 39 4.01 2.28 5.70
N THR A 40 3.60 2.10 6.95
CA THR A 40 3.89 0.90 7.75
C THR A 40 2.64 0.46 8.51
N ASP A 41 2.43 -0.84 8.66
CA ASP A 41 1.37 -1.38 9.50
C ASP A 41 1.71 -1.14 10.99
N ALA A 42 0.70 -0.84 11.81
CA ALA A 42 0.87 -0.50 13.22
C ALA A 42 1.28 -1.69 14.10
N ASP A 43 1.16 -2.92 13.58
CA ASP A 43 1.61 -4.15 14.24
C ASP A 43 3.10 -4.44 14.00
N LEU A 44 3.79 -3.59 13.22
CA LEU A 44 5.20 -3.76 12.85
C LEU A 44 5.50 -5.15 12.25
N SER A 45 4.54 -5.71 11.50
CA SER A 45 4.74 -6.99 10.79
C SER A 45 5.99 -6.94 9.89
N ALA A 46 6.28 -5.79 9.30
CA ALA A 46 7.60 -5.46 8.78
C ALA A 46 8.32 -4.58 9.83
N PRO A 47 9.45 -5.02 10.40
CA PRO A 47 10.22 -4.21 11.34
C PRO A 47 10.71 -2.91 10.70
N ILE A 48 10.79 -1.82 11.47
CA ILE A 48 11.19 -0.50 10.96
C ILE A 48 12.62 -0.48 10.40
N GLU A 49 13.48 -1.40 10.85
CA GLU A 49 14.84 -1.59 10.37
C GLU A 49 14.89 -2.05 8.90
N GLU A 50 13.77 -2.49 8.33
CA GLU A 50 13.67 -2.77 6.89
C GLU A 50 13.59 -1.48 6.03
N LEU A 51 13.38 -0.32 6.65
CA LEU A 51 13.32 0.98 5.96
C LEU A 51 14.61 1.27 5.19
N ASP A 52 15.77 0.99 5.78
CA ASP A 52 17.07 1.26 5.16
C ASP A 52 17.21 0.51 3.82
N LYS A 53 16.65 -0.69 3.71
CA LYS A 53 16.65 -1.46 2.45
C LYS A 53 15.76 -0.81 1.39
N LEU A 54 14.56 -0.35 1.77
CA LEU A 54 13.65 0.35 0.86
C LEU A 54 14.30 1.64 0.36
N TRP A 55 14.91 2.40 1.27
CA TRP A 55 15.58 3.65 0.95
C TRP A 55 16.76 3.43 -0.01
N ALA A 56 17.67 2.51 0.33
CA ALA A 56 18.82 2.19 -0.51
C ALA A 56 18.40 1.69 -1.91
N ALA A 57 17.34 0.88 -2.00
CA ALA A 57 16.81 0.43 -3.27
C ALA A 57 16.17 1.58 -4.08
N ALA A 58 15.45 2.49 -3.41
CA ALA A 58 14.86 3.66 -4.04
C ALA A 58 15.94 4.55 -4.67
N GLU A 59 17.02 4.83 -3.92
CA GLU A 59 18.17 5.61 -4.42
C GLU A 59 18.89 4.90 -5.56
N TYR A 60 19.28 3.63 -5.37
CA TYR A 60 20.03 2.85 -6.36
C TYR A 60 19.28 2.73 -7.69
N HIS A 61 17.96 2.57 -7.64
CA HIS A 61 17.14 2.47 -8.84
C HIS A 61 16.58 3.81 -9.32
N SER A 62 16.81 4.91 -8.60
CA SER A 62 16.13 6.20 -8.85
C SER A 62 14.61 5.99 -8.98
N ALA A 63 14.04 5.27 -8.02
CA ALA A 63 12.64 4.88 -7.99
C ALA A 63 11.88 5.73 -6.98
N ALA A 64 10.80 6.38 -7.45
CA ALA A 64 9.93 7.20 -6.59
C ALA A 64 9.09 6.37 -5.62
N VAL A 65 9.03 5.06 -5.81
CA VAL A 65 8.33 4.11 -4.93
C VAL A 65 9.22 2.89 -4.66
N ALA A 66 9.44 2.56 -3.40
CA ALA A 66 10.04 1.31 -2.98
C ALA A 66 9.11 0.61 -2.01
N PHE A 67 8.82 -0.67 -2.20
CA PHE A 67 7.92 -1.40 -1.32
C PHE A 67 8.43 -2.79 -0.98
N GLY A 68 8.11 -3.22 0.24
CA GLY A 68 8.48 -4.51 0.75
C GLY A 68 7.76 -5.65 0.04
N SER A 69 8.39 -6.82 0.03
CA SER A 69 7.84 -8.05 -0.50
C SER A 69 8.25 -9.23 0.35
N ARG A 70 7.23 -9.96 0.79
CA ARG A 70 7.38 -11.26 1.47
C ARG A 70 7.65 -12.38 0.47
N ALA A 71 7.31 -12.15 -0.79
CA ALA A 71 7.32 -13.18 -1.83
C ALA A 71 8.65 -13.25 -2.60
N LEU A 72 9.51 -12.24 -2.49
CA LEU A 72 10.83 -12.24 -3.12
C LEU A 72 11.78 -13.24 -2.45
N ASP A 73 11.79 -13.26 -1.12
CA ASP A 73 12.56 -14.22 -0.34
C ASP A 73 11.69 -14.80 0.79
N ARG A 74 11.26 -16.05 0.59
CA ARG A 74 10.40 -16.75 1.55
C ARG A 74 11.14 -17.22 2.79
N SER A 75 12.47 -17.25 2.77
CA SER A 75 13.27 -17.60 3.96
C SER A 75 13.21 -16.51 5.03
N LEU A 76 12.83 -15.29 4.65
CA LEU A 76 12.66 -14.15 5.54
C LEU A 76 11.27 -14.09 6.20
N ILE A 77 10.41 -15.08 5.95
CA ILE A 77 9.11 -15.23 6.60
C ILE A 77 9.29 -16.10 7.84
N GLY A 78 9.12 -15.53 9.03
CA GLY A 78 9.39 -16.24 10.30
C GLY A 78 8.50 -17.45 10.58
N VAL A 79 7.30 -17.53 9.97
CA VAL A 79 6.37 -18.66 10.13
C VAL A 79 5.82 -19.08 8.77
N HIS A 80 6.08 -20.33 8.37
CA HIS A 80 5.57 -20.87 7.10
C HIS A 80 4.03 -21.03 7.14
N GLN A 81 3.37 -20.47 6.12
CA GLN A 81 1.92 -20.58 5.95
C GLN A 81 1.50 -21.98 5.41
N PRO A 82 0.27 -22.45 5.71
CA PRO A 82 -0.24 -23.71 5.17
C PRO A 82 -0.24 -23.74 3.62
N ALA A 83 0.09 -24.89 3.02
CA ALA A 83 0.26 -25.05 1.56
C ALA A 83 -0.96 -24.59 0.72
N PHE A 84 -2.19 -24.72 1.24
CA PHE A 84 -3.39 -24.25 0.56
C PHE A 84 -3.44 -22.71 0.44
N ARG A 85 -2.99 -21.99 1.48
CA ARG A 85 -2.91 -20.53 1.48
C ARG A 85 -1.86 -20.03 0.49
N ASP A 86 -0.80 -20.80 0.30
CA ASP A 86 0.21 -20.51 -0.72
C ASP A 86 -0.36 -20.58 -2.15
N PHE A 87 -1.14 -21.63 -2.45
CA PHE A 87 -1.77 -21.76 -3.77
C PHE A 87 -2.76 -20.63 -4.05
N SER A 88 -3.64 -20.30 -3.10
CA SER A 88 -4.57 -19.18 -3.26
C SER A 88 -3.86 -17.84 -3.46
N GLY A 89 -2.75 -17.59 -2.75
CA GLY A 89 -1.93 -16.41 -2.94
C GLY A 89 -1.28 -16.36 -4.33
N ARG A 90 -0.75 -17.48 -4.82
CA ARG A 90 -0.17 -17.58 -6.18
C ARG A 90 -1.22 -17.35 -7.26
N PHE A 91 -2.42 -17.90 -7.10
CA PHE A 91 -3.53 -17.69 -8.04
C PHE A 91 -4.01 -16.23 -8.03
N PHE A 92 -4.19 -15.63 -6.84
CA PHE A 92 -4.53 -14.22 -6.73
C PHE A 92 -3.48 -13.33 -7.41
N ASN A 93 -2.19 -13.60 -7.17
CA ASN A 93 -1.10 -12.87 -7.82
C ASN A 93 -1.13 -13.04 -9.34
N PHE A 94 -1.39 -14.24 -9.84
CA PHE A 94 -1.55 -14.45 -11.28
C PHE A 94 -2.69 -13.60 -11.85
N VAL A 95 -3.87 -13.61 -11.22
CA VAL A 95 -5.01 -12.80 -11.66
C VAL A 95 -4.68 -11.30 -11.58
N MET A 96 -4.09 -10.85 -10.47
CA MET A 96 -3.68 -9.47 -10.27
C MET A 96 -2.76 -8.98 -11.38
N ARG A 97 -1.72 -9.75 -11.74
CA ARG A 97 -0.80 -9.38 -12.83
C ARG A 97 -1.49 -9.31 -14.19
N ASN A 98 -2.37 -10.26 -14.51
CA ASN A 98 -3.09 -10.27 -15.78
C ASN A 98 -4.11 -9.11 -15.88
N VAL A 99 -4.80 -8.81 -14.78
CA VAL A 99 -5.82 -7.76 -14.75
C VAL A 99 -5.19 -6.38 -14.74
N THR A 100 -4.11 -6.17 -13.98
CA THR A 100 -3.50 -4.86 -13.77
C THR A 100 -2.27 -4.59 -14.64
N GLY A 101 -1.63 -5.62 -15.18
CA GLY A 101 -0.35 -5.49 -15.90
C GLY A 101 0.85 -5.19 -15.00
N LEU A 102 0.68 -5.19 -13.67
CA LEU A 102 1.80 -5.08 -12.72
C LEU A 102 2.64 -6.37 -12.76
N THR A 103 3.96 -6.25 -12.62
CA THR A 103 4.89 -7.39 -12.67
C THR A 103 5.35 -7.88 -11.29
N TYR A 104 4.91 -7.21 -10.23
CA TYR A 104 5.36 -7.42 -8.86
C TYR A 104 4.87 -8.74 -8.24
N ARG A 105 5.57 -9.23 -7.21
CA ARG A 105 5.25 -10.47 -6.49
C ARG A 105 4.38 -10.28 -5.26
N ASP A 106 4.47 -9.12 -4.60
CA ASP A 106 3.73 -8.81 -3.39
C ASP A 106 3.26 -7.35 -3.39
N THR A 107 2.16 -7.08 -4.10
CA THR A 107 1.59 -5.73 -4.18
C THR A 107 0.86 -5.32 -2.90
N GLN A 108 0.62 -6.24 -1.97
CA GLN A 108 -0.23 -6.05 -0.79
C GLN A 108 0.58 -5.95 0.52
N CYS A 109 1.90 -5.78 0.43
CA CYS A 109 2.71 -5.50 1.59
C CYS A 109 2.40 -4.10 2.14
N GLY A 110 2.06 -4.01 3.42
CA GLY A 110 1.78 -2.74 4.12
C GLY A 110 3.04 -1.94 4.49
N PHE A 111 4.17 -2.21 3.84
CA PHE A 111 5.45 -1.51 4.05
C PHE A 111 5.93 -0.90 2.74
N LYS A 112 5.66 0.41 2.55
CA LYS A 112 5.87 1.10 1.27
C LYS A 112 6.38 2.53 1.47
N LEU A 113 7.52 2.83 0.87
CA LEU A 113 8.18 4.12 0.87
C LEU A 113 7.90 4.84 -0.46
N PHE A 114 7.52 6.11 -0.38
CA PHE A 114 7.22 6.95 -1.54
C PHE A 114 7.94 8.28 -1.43
N GLU A 115 8.44 8.81 -2.55
CA GLU A 115 8.72 10.24 -2.63
C GLU A 115 7.40 10.98 -2.38
N THR A 116 7.40 11.98 -1.50
CA THR A 116 6.15 12.65 -1.09
C THR A 116 5.43 13.31 -2.26
N GLN A 117 6.15 13.82 -3.25
CA GLN A 117 5.54 14.37 -4.47
C GLN A 117 4.82 13.28 -5.27
N ALA A 118 5.47 12.14 -5.50
CA ALA A 118 4.84 10.99 -6.15
C ALA A 118 3.65 10.47 -5.33
N ALA A 119 3.77 10.42 -4.00
CA ALA A 119 2.68 10.05 -3.10
C ALA A 119 1.48 10.99 -3.28
N ARG A 120 1.68 12.31 -3.31
CA ARG A 120 0.59 13.27 -3.55
C ARG A 120 -0.13 12.99 -4.87
N GLU A 121 0.60 12.77 -5.95
CA GLU A 121 0.00 12.47 -7.26
C GLU A 121 -0.75 11.13 -7.27
N ILE A 122 -0.17 10.09 -6.68
CA ILE A 122 -0.73 8.73 -6.64
C ILE A 122 -1.97 8.69 -5.73
N PHE A 123 -1.84 9.13 -4.48
CA PHE A 123 -2.88 9.03 -3.47
C PHE A 123 -4.03 10.02 -3.70
N SER A 124 -3.78 11.16 -4.35
CA SER A 124 -4.87 12.06 -4.78
C SER A 124 -5.74 11.46 -5.86
N ARG A 125 -5.28 10.43 -6.59
CA ARG A 125 -6.04 9.73 -7.66
C ARG A 125 -6.66 8.42 -7.19
N GLN A 126 -6.27 7.93 -6.01
CA GLN A 126 -6.83 6.72 -5.39
C GLN A 126 -8.36 6.82 -5.27
N ARG A 127 -9.07 5.73 -5.54
CA ARG A 127 -10.54 5.65 -5.49
C ARG A 127 -11.04 4.60 -4.50
N LEU A 128 -10.23 3.58 -4.20
CA LEU A 128 -10.59 2.52 -3.28
C LEU A 128 -10.25 2.94 -1.84
N ASP A 129 -11.26 2.86 -0.98
CA ASP A 129 -11.12 3.14 0.47
C ASP A 129 -10.83 1.86 1.29
N GLY A 130 -11.01 0.68 0.68
CA GLY A 130 -10.81 -0.65 1.29
C GLY A 130 -9.37 -1.19 1.16
N PHE A 131 -9.21 -2.51 1.25
CA PHE A 131 -7.90 -3.18 1.16
C PHE A 131 -7.33 -3.25 -0.26
N GLY A 132 -8.15 -3.09 -1.30
CA GLY A 132 -7.68 -3.06 -2.69
C GLY A 132 -6.78 -1.87 -3.03
N PHE A 133 -6.69 -0.86 -2.14
CA PHE A 133 -5.86 0.33 -2.35
C PHE A 133 -4.39 -0.01 -2.56
N ASP A 134 -3.86 -1.05 -1.91
CA ASP A 134 -2.45 -1.44 -2.01
C ASP A 134 -2.03 -1.76 -3.45
N VAL A 135 -2.93 -2.41 -4.21
CA VAL A 135 -2.75 -2.70 -5.64
C VAL A 135 -3.02 -1.45 -6.47
N GLU A 136 -4.08 -0.69 -6.12
CA GLU A 136 -4.48 0.52 -6.84
C GLU A 136 -3.34 1.54 -6.91
N VAL A 137 -2.66 1.82 -5.79
CA VAL A 137 -1.62 2.86 -5.75
C VAL A 137 -0.40 2.50 -6.60
N LEU A 138 -0.03 1.21 -6.65
CA LEU A 138 1.04 0.74 -7.55
C LEU A 138 0.61 0.76 -9.01
N TYR A 139 -0.66 0.46 -9.30
CA TYR A 139 -1.22 0.60 -10.64
C TYR A 139 -1.23 2.05 -11.11
N ILE A 140 -1.63 2.99 -10.25
CA ILE A 140 -1.60 4.43 -10.53
C ILE A 140 -0.16 4.89 -10.73
N ALA A 141 0.79 4.46 -9.88
CA ALA A 141 2.21 4.79 -10.03
C ALA A 141 2.74 4.40 -11.42
N GLN A 142 2.50 3.16 -11.85
CA GLN A 142 2.88 2.68 -13.18
C GLN A 142 2.22 3.51 -14.30
N ARG A 143 0.95 3.88 -14.14
CA ARG A 143 0.19 4.67 -15.13
C ARG A 143 0.68 6.11 -15.26
N LEU A 144 1.19 6.69 -14.17
CA LEU A 144 1.79 8.03 -14.16
C LEU A 144 3.27 8.01 -14.57
N GLY A 145 3.85 6.82 -14.81
CA GLY A 145 5.25 6.67 -15.21
C GLY A 145 6.24 6.68 -14.04
N TYR A 146 5.77 6.58 -12.79
CA TYR A 146 6.66 6.46 -11.64
C TYR A 146 7.30 5.08 -11.60
N LYS A 147 8.63 5.07 -11.53
CA LYS A 147 9.40 3.85 -11.33
C LYS A 147 9.18 3.33 -9.91
N SER A 148 8.74 2.07 -9.80
CA SER A 148 8.57 1.40 -8.51
C SER A 148 9.46 0.15 -8.42
N VAL A 149 10.12 -0.04 -7.27
CA VAL A 149 10.99 -1.18 -6.98
C VAL A 149 10.42 -2.04 -5.85
N GLU A 150 10.48 -3.35 -6.02
CA GLU A 150 10.06 -4.34 -5.03
C GLU A 150 11.30 -4.85 -4.26
N VAL A 151 11.26 -4.84 -2.94
CA VAL A 151 12.41 -5.13 -2.06
C VAL A 151 12.08 -6.29 -1.13
N ALA A 152 12.95 -7.28 -1.01
CA ALA A 152 12.76 -8.37 -0.06
C ALA A 152 12.88 -7.83 1.38
N VAL A 153 11.84 -8.02 2.19
CA VAL A 153 11.82 -7.58 3.59
C VAL A 153 11.49 -8.73 4.52
N ARG A 154 12.04 -8.67 5.74
CA ARG A 154 11.62 -9.57 6.82
C ARG A 154 10.16 -9.30 7.17
N TRP A 155 9.43 -10.38 7.43
CA TRP A 155 8.04 -10.28 7.82
C TRP A 155 7.72 -11.28 8.93
N ASN A 156 7.23 -10.76 10.04
CA ASN A 156 6.87 -11.51 11.22
C ASN A 156 5.35 -11.63 11.27
N ASP A 157 4.83 -12.86 11.32
CA ASP A 157 3.39 -13.10 11.45
C ASP A 157 2.96 -12.78 12.88
N VAL A 158 2.21 -11.70 13.06
CA VAL A 158 1.51 -11.46 14.32
C VAL A 158 0.27 -12.34 14.31
N ALA A 159 0.32 -13.42 15.09
CA ALA A 159 -0.72 -14.45 15.15
C ALA A 159 -2.11 -13.83 15.39
N GLY A 160 -3.05 -14.03 14.45
CA GLY A 160 -4.46 -13.69 14.69
C GLY A 160 -5.36 -13.49 13.47
N THR A 161 -4.82 -13.24 12.28
CA THR A 161 -5.66 -12.77 11.17
C THR A 161 -6.12 -13.90 10.24
N LYS A 162 -7.28 -14.50 10.56
CA LYS A 162 -8.03 -15.34 9.61
C LYS A 162 -8.57 -14.45 8.47
N VAL A 163 -7.97 -14.52 7.29
CA VAL A 163 -8.54 -13.90 6.09
C VAL A 163 -9.83 -14.65 5.78
N SER A 164 -10.98 -14.00 5.97
CA SER A 164 -12.27 -14.60 5.64
C SER A 164 -12.41 -14.75 4.13
N PHE A 165 -13.08 -15.80 3.68
CA PHE A 165 -13.37 -16.06 2.26
C PHE A 165 -14.00 -14.84 1.56
N TRP A 166 -14.91 -14.15 2.25
CA TRP A 166 -15.56 -12.92 1.77
C TRP A 166 -14.60 -11.76 1.56
N ARG A 167 -13.57 -11.61 2.41
CA ARG A 167 -12.50 -10.63 2.20
C ARG A 167 -11.64 -10.98 0.99
N GLY A 168 -11.42 -12.28 0.74
CA GLY A 168 -10.76 -12.77 -0.47
C GLY A 168 -11.54 -12.40 -1.74
N LEU A 169 -12.85 -12.66 -1.78
CA LEU A 169 -13.72 -12.27 -2.91
C LEU A 169 -13.76 -10.76 -3.14
N GLY A 170 -13.84 -9.97 -2.06
CA GLY A 170 -13.77 -8.51 -2.14
C GLY A 170 -12.48 -8.02 -2.80
N ALA A 171 -11.34 -8.64 -2.46
CA ALA A 171 -10.06 -8.30 -3.07
C ALA A 171 -10.04 -8.58 -4.57
N PHE A 172 -10.65 -9.68 -5.05
CA PHE A 172 -10.77 -9.95 -6.48
C PHE A 172 -11.61 -8.89 -7.20
N LEU A 173 -12.76 -8.51 -6.65
CA LEU A 173 -13.61 -7.46 -7.24
C LEU A 173 -12.88 -6.12 -7.31
N ASP A 174 -12.07 -5.80 -6.29
CA ASP A 174 -11.26 -4.60 -6.28
C ASP A 174 -10.21 -4.59 -7.41
N LEU A 175 -9.61 -5.74 -7.78
CA LEU A 175 -8.71 -5.82 -8.95
C LEU A 175 -9.41 -5.39 -10.25
N PHE A 176 -10.62 -5.89 -10.48
CA PHE A 176 -11.40 -5.51 -11.65
C PHE A 176 -11.81 -4.04 -11.62
N ARG A 177 -12.12 -3.49 -10.44
CA ARG A 177 -12.38 -2.05 -10.27
C ARG A 177 -11.16 -1.20 -10.59
N VAL A 178 -9.96 -1.60 -10.14
CA VAL A 178 -8.70 -0.91 -10.49
C VAL A 178 -8.53 -0.87 -12.00
N ARG A 179 -8.67 -2.03 -12.66
CA ARG A 179 -8.55 -2.11 -14.11
C ARG A 179 -9.61 -1.27 -14.82
N TRP A 180 -10.85 -1.32 -14.38
CA TRP A 180 -11.96 -0.54 -14.92
C TRP A 180 -11.71 0.97 -14.80
N ASN A 181 -11.31 1.44 -13.62
CA ASN A 181 -10.95 2.84 -13.38
C ASN A 181 -9.79 3.29 -14.28
N GLY A 182 -8.82 2.40 -14.54
CA GLY A 182 -7.72 2.64 -15.48
C GLY A 182 -8.15 2.73 -16.95
N VAL A 183 -9.07 1.86 -17.40
CA VAL A 183 -9.65 1.89 -18.77
C VAL A 183 -10.50 3.15 -18.96
N THR A 184 -11.34 3.46 -17.98
CA THR A 184 -12.26 4.61 -17.99
C THR A 184 -11.56 5.93 -17.67
N ARG A 185 -10.23 5.96 -17.58
CA ARG A 185 -9.40 7.16 -17.35
C ARG A 185 -9.73 7.91 -16.07
N ARG A 186 -10.34 7.26 -15.07
CA ARG A 186 -10.67 7.86 -13.77
C ARG A 186 -9.44 8.24 -12.94
N TYR A 187 -8.27 7.70 -13.29
CA TYR A 187 -7.00 8.08 -12.68
C TYR A 187 -6.30 9.25 -13.39
N ASN A 188 -6.87 9.80 -14.48
CA ASN A 188 -6.23 10.94 -15.18
C ASN A 188 -6.39 12.25 -14.40
N SER A 189 -7.36 12.35 -13.51
CA SER A 189 -7.60 13.49 -12.64
C SER A 189 -7.66 13.06 -11.18
N PRO A 190 -7.25 13.94 -10.24
CA PRO A 190 -7.47 13.72 -8.81
C PRO A 190 -8.92 13.36 -8.48
N SER A 191 -9.10 12.58 -7.43
CA SER A 191 -10.39 12.21 -6.88
C SER A 191 -11.04 13.26 -6.00
N PHE A 192 -10.26 14.27 -5.64
CA PHE A 192 -10.64 15.42 -4.84
C PHE A 192 -9.99 16.67 -5.44
N SER A 193 -10.67 17.82 -5.42
CA SER A 193 -10.03 19.11 -5.75
C SER A 193 -9.29 19.62 -4.51
N GLU A 194 -8.15 20.28 -4.70
CA GLU A 194 -7.36 20.90 -3.61
C GLU A 194 -8.16 21.91 -2.76
N THR A 195 -9.36 22.31 -3.22
CA THR A 195 -10.29 23.22 -2.55
C THR A 195 -11.17 22.57 -1.47
N GLU A 196 -11.18 21.24 -1.32
CA GLU A 196 -11.62 20.61 -0.08
C GLU A 196 -10.39 20.37 0.80
N PRO A 197 -10.04 21.28 1.74
CA PRO A 197 -9.10 20.90 2.77
C PRO A 197 -9.68 19.65 3.43
N LEU A 198 -8.90 18.57 3.46
CA LEU A 198 -9.06 17.53 4.47
C LEU A 198 -9.14 18.30 5.79
N ARG A 199 -10.37 18.49 6.30
CA ARG A 199 -10.61 19.32 7.47
C ARG A 199 -9.85 18.67 8.61
N LEU A 200 -8.65 19.18 8.86
CA LEU A 200 -7.86 18.89 10.04
C LEU A 200 -8.70 19.37 11.22
N ALA A 201 -9.38 18.43 11.86
CA ALA A 201 -10.06 18.61 13.14
C ALA A 201 -9.18 18.05 14.27
#